data_AF-A0A7S7AKL4-F1
#
_entry.id   AF-A0A7S7AKL4-F1
#
_cell.length_a   1.000
_cell.length_b   1.000
_cell.length_c   1.000
_cell.angle_alpha   90.00
_cell.angle_beta   90.00
_cell.angle_gamma   90.00
#
_symmetry.space_group_name_H-M   'P 1'
#
loop_
_entity.id
_entity.type
_entity.pdbx_description
1 polymer ?
#
loop_
_entity_poly.entity_id
_entity_poly.type
_entity_poly.pdbx_seq_one_letter_code
_entity_poly.pdbx_strand_id
1 'polypeptide(L)'
;MALTVNDVARHLRYDDDDIVALDLKSIMDSAEQAVKDHVLTKYDAENKIQQRAVLMMCGYFDEHRGVNKDTPSNDGFLPQPVKDLLSPYYLPLVV
;
A
#
# COMPACT_ATOMS: atom_id res chain seq x y z
N MET A 1 -6.91 -12.71 9.46
CA MET A 1 -5.93 -13.20 8.47
C MET A 1 -5.34 -12.02 7.70
N ALA A 2 -4.01 -11.99 7.61
CA ALA A 2 -3.23 -11.00 6.88
C ALA A 2 -3.39 -11.12 5.35
N LEU A 3 -2.96 -10.08 4.64
CA LEU A 3 -2.93 -10.06 3.18
C LEU A 3 -1.90 -11.05 2.62
N THR A 4 -2.18 -11.55 1.43
CA THR A 4 -1.30 -12.41 0.65
C THR A 4 -1.04 -11.82 -0.73
N VAL A 5 -0.01 -12.32 -1.41
CA VAL A 5 0.32 -11.92 -2.79
C VAL A 5 -0.87 -12.16 -3.74
N ASN A 6 -1.66 -13.21 -3.51
CA ASN A 6 -2.85 -13.51 -4.32
C ASN A 6 -3.94 -12.44 -4.18
N ASP A 7 -4.03 -11.79 -3.02
CA ASP A 7 -4.97 -10.67 -2.83
C ASP A 7 -4.52 -9.44 -3.63
N VAL A 8 -3.21 -9.23 -3.74
CA VAL A 8 -2.62 -8.18 -4.59
C VAL A 8 -2.86 -8.49 -6.07
N ALA A 9 -2.58 -9.72 -6.51
CA ALA A 9 -2.82 -10.16 -7.88
C ALA A 9 -4.28 -9.93 -8.30
N ARG A 10 -5.23 -10.35 -7.46
CA ARG A 10 -6.66 -10.10 -7.66
C ARG A 10 -7.01 -8.61 -7.70
N HIS A 11 -6.39 -7.81 -6.83
CA HIS A 11 -6.62 -6.37 -6.79
C HIS A 11 -6.18 -5.66 -8.08
N LEU A 12 -5.00 -6.03 -8.57
CA LEU A 12 -4.36 -5.46 -9.76
C LEU A 12 -4.81 -6.12 -11.06
N ARG A 13 -5.59 -7.21 -10.98
CA ARG A 13 -6.09 -7.99 -12.12
C ARG A 13 -4.97 -8.64 -12.95
N TYR A 14 -3.90 -9.06 -12.27
CA TYR A 14 -2.89 -9.92 -12.89
C TYR A 14 -3.40 -11.36 -12.98
N ASP A 15 -2.97 -12.05 -14.03
CA ASP A 15 -3.13 -13.50 -14.13
C ASP A 15 -2.19 -14.20 -13.13
N ASP A 16 -2.63 -15.33 -12.58
CA ASP A 16 -1.85 -16.13 -11.62
C ASP A 16 -0.73 -16.86 -12.38
N ASP A 17 0.45 -16.23 -12.49
CA ASP A 17 1.70 -16.82 -13.00
C ASP A 17 2.86 -16.54 -12.02
N ASP A 18 3.78 -17.51 -11.89
CA ASP A 18 4.83 -17.54 -10.87
C ASP A 18 5.86 -16.40 -11.04
N ILE A 19 6.11 -15.96 -12.27
CA ILE A 19 7.00 -14.82 -12.56
C ILE A 19 6.42 -13.52 -11.99
N VAL A 20 5.09 -13.38 -12.02
CA VAL A 20 4.37 -12.22 -11.52
C VAL A 20 4.35 -12.22 -9.99
N ALA A 21 4.33 -13.39 -9.35
CA ALA A 21 4.26 -13.51 -7.90
C ALA A 21 5.47 -12.88 -7.16
N LEU A 22 6.68 -12.96 -7.71
CA LEU A 22 7.87 -12.36 -7.08
C LEU A 22 7.85 -10.82 -7.14
N ASP A 23 7.45 -10.24 -8.27
CA ASP A 23 7.32 -8.78 -8.43
C ASP A 23 6.21 -8.24 -7.51
N LEU A 24 5.06 -8.92 -7.50
CA LEU A 24 3.93 -8.56 -6.64
C LEU A 24 4.26 -8.66 -5.14
N LYS A 25 5.10 -9.62 -4.74
CA LYS A 25 5.58 -9.70 -3.36
C LYS A 25 6.38 -8.45 -2.98
N SER A 26 7.30 -8.01 -3.82
CA SER A 26 8.11 -6.81 -3.54
C SER A 26 7.24 -5.54 -3.45
N ILE A 27 6.23 -5.44 -4.31
CA ILE A 27 5.27 -4.34 -4.28
C ILE A 27 4.46 -4.39 -2.97
N MET A 28 3.98 -5.56 -2.59
CA MET A 28 3.22 -5.77 -1.35
C MET A 28 4.04 -5.40 -0.11
N ASP A 29 5.27 -5.88 -0.01
CA ASP A 29 6.16 -5.62 1.14
C ASP A 29 6.44 -4.11 1.28
N SER A 30 6.66 -3.42 0.16
CA SER A 30 6.87 -1.96 0.12
C SER A 30 5.61 -1.18 0.52
N ALA A 31 4.44 -1.62 0.02
CA ALA A 31 3.16 -1.01 0.35
C ALA A 31 2.79 -1.20 1.82
N GLU A 32 3.04 -2.39 2.36
CA GLU A 32 2.83 -2.67 3.78
C GLU A 32 3.73 -1.80 4.66
N GLN A 33 5.00 -1.64 4.29
CA GLN A 33 5.92 -0.77 5.02
C GLN A 33 5.47 0.70 5.03
N ALA A 34 5.04 1.24 3.89
CA ALA A 34 4.55 2.62 3.82
C ALA A 34 3.31 2.84 4.72
N VAL A 35 2.41 1.85 4.80
CA VAL A 35 1.27 1.91 5.73
C VAL A 35 1.73 1.82 7.18
N LYS A 36 2.66 0.91 7.51
CA LYS A 36 3.27 0.80 8.85
C LYS A 36 3.92 2.09 9.31
N ASP A 37 4.67 2.75 8.44
CA ASP A 37 5.34 4.01 8.76
C ASP A 37 4.33 5.14 9.01
N HIS A 38 3.16 5.08 8.36
CA HIS A 38 2.09 6.06 8.55
C HIS A 38 1.28 5.87 9.85
N VAL A 39 0.99 4.62 10.23
CA VAL A 39 0.16 4.30 11.42
C VAL A 39 0.97 3.91 12.66
N LEU A 40 2.27 3.68 12.48
CA LEU A 40 3.24 3.33 13.52
C LEU A 40 2.76 2.15 14.39
N THR A 41 2.66 2.36 15.70
CA THR A 41 2.30 1.34 16.70
C THR A 41 0.86 0.85 16.59
N LYS A 42 0.01 1.51 15.79
CA LYS A 42 -1.39 1.11 15.56
C LYS A 42 -1.54 0.12 14.40
N TYR A 43 -0.45 -0.35 13.81
CA TYR A 43 -0.51 -1.33 12.74
C TYR A 43 -1.12 -2.65 13.24
N ASP A 44 -2.10 -3.15 12.50
CA ASP A 44 -2.78 -4.41 12.73
C ASP A 44 -3.02 -5.09 11.37
N ALA A 45 -2.32 -6.20 11.15
CA ALA A 45 -2.39 -6.96 9.91
C ALA A 45 -3.79 -7.57 9.65
N GLU A 46 -4.66 -7.65 10.64
CA GLU A 46 -6.03 -8.15 10.49
C GLU A 46 -7.05 -7.03 10.23
N ASN A 47 -6.66 -5.77 10.44
CA ASN A 47 -7.52 -4.62 10.27
C ASN A 47 -7.85 -4.40 8.79
N LYS A 48 -9.14 -4.49 8.45
CA LYS A 48 -9.63 -4.40 7.06
C LYS A 48 -9.37 -3.04 6.40
N ILE A 49 -9.33 -1.97 7.19
CA ILE A 49 -9.02 -0.63 6.69
C ILE A 49 -7.54 -0.54 6.30
N GLN A 50 -6.66 -1.07 7.14
CA GLN A 50 -5.22 -1.09 6.85
C GLN A 50 -4.88 -2.05 5.70
N GLN A 51 -5.54 -3.21 5.63
CA GLN A 51 -5.43 -4.10 4.47
C GLN A 51 -5.86 -3.40 3.17
N ARG A 52 -6.98 -2.67 3.20
CA ARG A 52 -7.44 -1.90 2.03
C ARG A 52 -6.43 -0.81 1.64
N ALA A 53 -5.83 -0.14 2.61
CA ALA A 53 -4.79 0.85 2.38
C ALA A 53 -3.55 0.25 1.69
N VAL A 54 -3.09 -0.93 2.13
CA VAL A 54 -1.97 -1.65 1.50
C VAL A 54 -2.29 -1.99 0.05
N LEU A 55 -3.48 -2.53 -0.25
CA LEU A 55 -3.88 -2.83 -1.63
C LEU A 55 -3.88 -1.58 -2.52
N MET A 56 -4.44 -0.47 -2.02
CA MET A 56 -4.45 0.80 -2.76
C MET A 56 -3.05 1.36 -3.00
N MET A 57 -2.12 1.16 -2.04
CA MET A 57 -0.70 1.48 -2.24
C MET A 57 -0.04 0.59 -3.29
N CYS A 58 -0.37 -0.71 -3.35
CA CYS A 58 0.12 -1.59 -4.41
C CYS A 58 -0.32 -1.10 -5.79
N GLY A 59 -1.59 -0.71 -5.95
CA GLY A 59 -2.08 -0.13 -7.21
C GLY A 59 -1.35 1.15 -7.60
N TYR A 60 -1.09 2.02 -6.61
CA TYR A 60 -0.32 3.24 -6.85
C TYR A 60 1.10 2.94 -7.33
N PHE A 61 1.81 1.99 -6.71
CA PHE A 61 3.16 1.60 -7.13
C PHE A 61 3.20 0.90 -8.48
N ASP A 62 2.20 0.10 -8.79
CA ASP A 62 2.08 -0.56 -10.09
C ASP A 62 1.85 0.43 -11.24
N GLU A 63 0.99 1.44 -11.02
CA GLU A 63 0.74 2.52 -11.96
C GLU A 63 1.93 3.49 -12.08
N HIS A 64 2.67 3.71 -10.99
CA HIS A 64 3.76 4.69 -10.89
C HIS A 64 5.10 4.02 -10.56
N ARG A 65 5.55 3.09 -11.40
CA ARG A 65 6.82 2.33 -11.22
C ARG A 65 8.10 3.20 -11.21
N GLY A 66 8.00 4.46 -11.61
CA GLY A 66 9.09 5.42 -11.59
C GLY A 66 8.57 6.84 -11.45
N VAL A 67 9.46 7.78 -11.12
CA VAL A 67 9.13 9.20 -11.05
C VAL A 67 9.07 9.76 -12.47
N ASN A 68 7.91 10.26 -12.87
CA ASN A 68 7.71 10.99 -14.12
C ASN A 68 6.97 12.32 -13.84
N LYS A 69 6.79 13.13 -14.89
CA LYS A 69 6.13 14.45 -14.79
C LYS A 69 4.67 14.38 -14.30
N ASP A 70 4.04 13.21 -14.43
CA ASP A 70 2.65 12.94 -14.09
C ASP A 70 2.54 12.23 -12.73
N THR A 71 3.67 11.83 -12.11
CA THR A 71 3.70 11.25 -10.77
C THR A 71 3.24 12.29 -9.76
N PRO A 72 2.13 12.06 -9.04
CA PRO A 72 1.62 13.02 -8.09
C PRO A 72 2.64 13.31 -6.99
N SER A 73 3.03 14.57 -6.83
CA SER A 73 3.85 15.01 -5.72
C SER A 73 2.98 15.05 -4.46
N ASN A 74 3.00 13.95 -3.71
CA ASN A 74 2.26 13.82 -2.48
C ASN A 74 3.26 13.97 -1.32
N ASP A 75 3.00 14.86 -0.36
CA ASP A 75 3.81 15.00 0.87
C ASP A 75 3.92 13.63 1.57
N GLY A 76 5.03 12.92 1.36
CA GLY A 76 5.28 11.58 1.89
C GLY A 76 4.83 10.40 1.01
N PHE A 77 4.62 10.59 -0.30
CA PHE A 77 4.39 9.54 -1.31
C PHE A 77 3.14 8.63 -1.09
N LEU A 78 2.34 8.87 -0.06
CA LEU A 78 1.02 8.24 0.10
C LEU A 78 -0.04 9.00 -0.74
N PRO A 79 -0.82 8.30 -1.59
CA PRO A 79 -1.98 8.88 -2.28
C PRO A 79 -3.02 9.42 -1.31
N GLN A 80 -3.69 10.52 -1.67
CA GLN A 80 -4.71 11.14 -0.83
C GLN A 80 -5.80 10.16 -0.34
N PRO A 81 -6.35 9.26 -1.17
CA PRO A 81 -7.36 8.30 -0.70
C PRO A 81 -6.84 7.35 0.39
N VAL A 82 -5.54 7.02 0.38
CA VAL A 82 -4.92 6.19 1.40
C VAL A 82 -4.78 6.97 2.71
N LYS A 83 -4.40 8.25 2.64
CA LYS A 83 -4.35 9.15 3.81
C LYS A 83 -5.71 9.30 4.47
N ASP A 84 -6.76 9.54 3.68
CA ASP A 84 -8.13 9.71 4.20
C ASP A 84 -8.60 8.44 4.91
N LEU A 85 -8.31 7.27 4.31
CA LEU A 85 -8.64 5.96 4.86
C LEU A 85 -7.90 5.67 6.17
N LEU A 86 -6.64 6.10 6.29
CA LEU A 86 -5.80 5.91 7.46
C LEU A 86 -5.92 7.03 8.50
N SER A 87 -6.68 8.10 8.24
CA SER A 87 -6.82 9.25 9.13
C SER A 87 -7.16 8.91 10.60
N PRO A 88 -7.97 7.88 10.94
CA PRO A 88 -8.22 7.53 12.34
C PRO A 88 -7.00 6.89 13.03
N TYR A 89 -6.10 6.31 12.24
CA TYR A 89 -4.89 5.63 12.70
C TYR A 89 -3.66 6.52 12.66
N TYR A 90 -3.76 7.71 12.07
CA TYR A 90 -2.65 8.65 12.03
C TYR A 90 -2.17 8.99 13.45
N LEU A 91 -0.85 9.12 13.57
CA LEU A 91 -0.16 9.56 14.78
C LEU A 91 0.69 10.77 14.39
N PRO A 92 0.34 11.99 14.83
CA PRO A 92 1.17 13.16 14.55
C PRO A 92 2.56 12.96 15.16
N LEU A 93 3.60 13.26 14.37
CA LEU A 93 5.01 13.07 14.77
C LEU A 93 5.49 14.10 15.81
N VAL A 94 4.67 15.10 16.13
CA VAL A 94 4.95 16.14 17.13
C VAL A 94 3.74 16.30 18.04
N VAL A 95 3.96 16.14 19.35
CA VAL A 95 3.06 16.56 20.44
C VAL A 95 3.78 17.62 21.25
#